data_AF-X1A236-F1
#
_entry.id   AF-X1A236-F1
#
_cell.length_a   1.000
_cell.length_b   1.000
_cell.length_c   1.000
_cell.angle_alpha   90.00
_cell.angle_beta   90.00
_cell.angle_gamma   90.00
#
_symmetry.space_group_name_H-M   'P 1'
#
loop_
_entity.id
_entity.type
_entity.pdbx_description
1 polymer ?
#
loop_
_entity_poly.entity_id
_entity_poly.type
_entity_poly.pdbx_seq_one_letter_code
_entity_poly.pdbx_strand_id
1 'polypeptide(L)'
;MNKQYLLRKRNDAMREIRHSNKIGSHRNCIRINVGNSIEHELAKLRICYSLISDGKEIITEAIFNNGSRADIVVLDDYKIIEVLYSESEEACLEKSKMYPDLFTLEMRKVKK
;
A
#
# COMPACT_ATOMS: atom_id res chain seq x y z
N MET A 1 -21.24 4.05 -4.59
CA MET A 1 -20.62 5.10 -3.75
C MET A 1 -20.50 6.39 -4.55
N ASN A 2 -20.70 7.56 -3.95
CA ASN A 2 -20.66 8.84 -4.68
C ASN A 2 -19.25 9.10 -5.24
N LYS A 3 -19.13 9.40 -6.54
CA LYS A 3 -17.86 9.67 -7.22
C LYS A 3 -17.07 10.82 -6.58
N GLN A 4 -17.74 11.87 -6.12
CA GLN A 4 -17.09 13.01 -5.46
C GLN A 4 -16.49 12.63 -4.10
N TYR A 5 -17.19 11.76 -3.37
CA TYR A 5 -16.70 11.25 -2.10
C TYR A 5 -15.42 10.42 -2.29
N LEU A 6 -15.40 9.54 -3.30
CA LEU A 6 -14.21 8.77 -3.66
C LEU A 6 -13.02 9.66 -4.04
N LEU A 7 -13.24 10.68 -4.87
CA LEU A 7 -12.19 11.63 -5.25
C LEU A 7 -11.62 12.35 -4.03
N ARG A 8 -12.48 12.77 -3.09
CA ARG A 8 -12.03 13.38 -1.84
C ARG A 8 -11.16 12.41 -1.04
N LYS A 9 -11.60 11.16 -0.87
CA LYS A 9 -10.80 10.15 -0.17
C LYS A 9 -9.42 9.94 -0.82
N ARG A 10 -9.39 9.77 -2.13
CA ARG A 10 -8.13 9.61 -2.88
C ARG A 10 -7.19 10.79 -2.66
N ASN A 11 -7.72 12.01 -2.69
CA ASN A 11 -6.92 13.21 -2.51
C ASN A 11 -6.40 13.34 -1.07
N ASP A 12 -7.22 13.02 -0.08
CA ASP A 12 -6.82 13.03 1.33
C ASP A 12 -5.70 12.00 1.56
N ALA A 13 -5.85 10.76 1.05
CA ALA A 13 -4.81 9.73 1.12
C ALA A 13 -3.50 10.17 0.42
N MET A 14 -3.60 10.79 -0.75
CA MET A 14 -2.43 11.25 -1.50
C MET A 14 -1.67 12.39 -0.81
N ARG A 15 -2.31 13.17 0.07
CA ARG A 15 -1.60 14.21 0.85
C ARG A 15 -0.63 13.64 1.85
N GLU A 16 -0.87 12.43 2.34
CA GLU A 16 0.02 11.72 3.27
C GLU A 16 1.21 11.04 2.56
N ILE A 17 1.08 10.82 1.24
CA ILE A 17 2.10 10.16 0.42
C ILE A 17 3.05 11.21 -0.13
N ARG A 18 4.36 10.93 -0.02
CA ARG A 18 5.41 11.82 -0.52
C ARG A 18 5.27 12.01 -2.02
N HIS A 19 5.22 13.26 -2.47
CA HIS A 19 5.11 13.60 -3.90
C HIS A 19 6.25 13.02 -4.76
N SER A 20 7.48 12.99 -4.23
CA SER A 20 8.66 12.45 -4.92
C SER A 20 8.80 10.93 -4.79
N ASN A 21 7.71 10.19 -4.61
CA ASN A 21 7.79 8.74 -4.51
C ASN A 21 8.36 8.13 -5.81
N LYS A 22 9.04 6.99 -5.75
CA LYS A 22 9.77 6.42 -6.91
C LYS A 22 8.86 5.94 -8.05
N ILE A 23 7.54 5.85 -7.80
CA ILE A 23 6.49 5.59 -8.81
C ILE A 23 5.89 6.91 -9.33
N GLY A 24 6.30 8.06 -8.78
CA GLY A 24 5.63 9.35 -8.93
C GLY A 24 4.25 9.33 -8.28
N SER A 25 3.32 10.04 -8.91
CA SER A 25 1.88 10.10 -8.53
C SER A 25 1.03 9.10 -9.32
N HIS A 26 1.65 8.12 -9.98
CA HIS A 26 0.93 7.16 -10.83
C HIS A 26 0.20 6.12 -9.98
N ARG A 27 -1.12 6.11 -10.12
CA ARG A 27 -2.02 5.16 -9.46
C ARG A 27 -2.09 3.87 -10.29
N ASN A 28 -2.33 2.75 -9.61
CA ASN A 28 -2.48 1.43 -10.24
C ASN A 28 -1.24 0.96 -11.03
N CYS A 29 -0.06 1.48 -10.69
CA CYS A 29 1.22 0.98 -11.15
C CYS A 29 1.84 0.09 -10.09
N ILE A 30 2.20 -1.13 -10.46
CA ILE A 30 2.82 -2.11 -9.58
C ILE A 30 4.32 -2.02 -9.76
N ARG A 31 5.04 -1.57 -8.74
CA ARG A 31 6.50 -1.51 -8.72
C ARG A 31 7.06 -2.78 -8.13
N ILE A 32 7.95 -3.40 -8.89
CA ILE A 32 8.74 -4.54 -8.43
C ILE A 32 9.95 -4.03 -7.64
N ASN A 33 10.16 -4.56 -6.44
CA ASN A 33 11.36 -4.32 -5.65
C ASN A 33 12.26 -5.56 -5.67
N VAL A 34 13.36 -5.51 -6.45
CA VAL A 34 14.30 -6.63 -6.59
C VAL A 34 15.06 -7.01 -5.30
N GLY A 35 14.98 -6.16 -4.26
CA GLY A 35 15.51 -6.49 -2.93
C GLY A 35 14.60 -7.42 -2.12
N ASN A 36 13.34 -7.61 -2.54
CA ASN A 36 12.41 -8.55 -1.92
C ASN A 36 12.51 -9.92 -2.59
N SER A 37 11.99 -10.96 -1.92
CA SER A 37 11.88 -12.28 -2.54
C SER A 37 10.86 -12.28 -3.67
N ILE A 38 11.04 -13.19 -4.64
CA ILE A 38 10.11 -13.36 -5.77
C ILE A 38 8.70 -13.67 -5.25
N GLU A 39 8.58 -14.49 -4.20
CA GLU A 39 7.31 -14.89 -3.61
C GLU A 39 6.58 -13.70 -2.99
N HIS A 40 7.31 -12.80 -2.32
CA HIS A 40 6.75 -11.58 -1.76
C HIS A 40 6.26 -10.64 -2.87
N GLU A 41 7.03 -10.45 -3.95
CA GLU A 41 6.63 -9.64 -5.10
C GLU A 41 5.42 -10.23 -5.83
N LEU A 42 5.37 -11.56 -6.04
CA LEU A 42 4.23 -12.25 -6.65
C LEU A 42 2.96 -12.13 -5.79
N ALA A 43 3.08 -12.20 -4.48
CA ALA A 43 1.95 -12.00 -3.58
C ALA A 43 1.43 -10.57 -3.64
N LYS A 44 2.31 -9.55 -3.61
CA LYS A 44 1.91 -8.15 -3.83
C LYS A 44 1.20 -7.98 -5.17
N LEU A 45 1.74 -8.53 -6.25
CA LEU A 45 1.14 -8.47 -7.58
C LEU A 45 -0.28 -9.05 -7.59
N ARG A 46 -0.51 -10.23 -6.99
CA ARG A 46 -1.84 -10.86 -6.91
C ARG A 46 -2.83 -10.00 -6.14
N ILE A 47 -2.42 -9.44 -5.00
CA ILE A 47 -3.26 -8.56 -4.18
C ILE A 47 -3.63 -7.30 -4.97
N CYS A 48 -2.64 -6.65 -5.59
CA CYS A 48 -2.83 -5.46 -6.41
C CYS A 48 -3.79 -5.73 -7.58
N TYR A 49 -3.60 -6.84 -8.29
CA TYR A 49 -4.45 -7.21 -9.41
C TYR A 49 -5.91 -7.38 -8.98
N SER A 50 -6.16 -8.06 -7.85
CA SER A 50 -7.52 -8.20 -7.29
C SER A 50 -8.14 -6.84 -6.97
N LEU A 51 -7.42 -5.97 -6.25
CA LEU A 51 -7.91 -4.65 -5.85
C LEU A 51 -8.24 -3.77 -7.06
N ILE A 52 -7.35 -3.76 -8.07
CA ILE A 52 -7.57 -3.00 -9.30
C ILE A 52 -8.77 -3.57 -10.08
N SER A 53 -8.92 -4.90 -10.13
CA SER A 53 -10.07 -5.56 -10.76
C SER A 53 -11.39 -5.19 -10.07
N ASP A 54 -11.35 -4.99 -8.75
CA ASP A 54 -12.49 -4.52 -7.95
C ASP A 54 -12.73 -2.98 -8.08
N GLY A 55 -11.99 -2.31 -8.96
CA GLY A 55 -12.13 -0.88 -9.25
C GLY A 55 -11.47 0.05 -8.23
N LYS A 56 -10.60 -0.48 -7.36
CA LYS A 56 -9.86 0.31 -6.36
C LYS A 56 -8.67 1.02 -6.99
N GLU A 57 -8.32 2.17 -6.42
CA GLU A 57 -7.05 2.83 -6.71
C GLU A 57 -5.99 2.54 -5.64
N ILE A 58 -4.81 2.14 -6.09
CA ILE A 58 -3.70 1.73 -5.23
C ILE A 58 -2.39 2.45 -5.57
N ILE A 59 -1.48 2.47 -4.59
CA ILE A 59 -0.06 2.81 -4.74
C ILE A 59 0.75 1.67 -4.12
N THR A 60 1.77 1.19 -4.84
CA THR A 60 2.72 0.18 -4.31
C THR A 60 3.99 0.86 -3.82
N GLU A 61 4.72 0.24 -2.88
CA GLU A 61 5.96 0.81 -2.31
C GLU A 61 5.76 2.27 -1.88
N ALA A 62 4.64 2.55 -1.22
CA ALA A 62 4.21 3.90 -0.89
C ALA A 62 5.12 4.49 0.18
N ILE A 63 5.80 5.59 -0.13
CA ILE A 63 6.61 6.34 0.84
C ILE A 63 5.76 7.48 1.37
N PHE A 64 5.53 7.52 2.68
CA PHE A 64 4.79 8.59 3.33
C PHE A 64 5.69 9.82 3.57
N ASN A 65 5.08 10.95 3.91
CA ASN A 65 5.81 12.20 4.17
C ASN A 65 6.86 12.03 5.28
N ASN A 66 6.54 11.25 6.31
CA ASN A 66 7.46 10.93 7.41
C ASN A 66 8.58 9.93 7.04
N GLY A 67 8.62 9.45 5.79
CA GLY A 67 9.65 8.55 5.28
C GLY A 67 9.40 7.06 5.52
N SER A 68 8.36 6.69 6.28
CA SER A 68 7.94 5.29 6.38
C SER A 68 7.46 4.78 5.01
N ARG A 69 7.60 3.47 4.79
CA ARG A 69 7.26 2.84 3.51
C ARG A 69 6.32 1.66 3.76
N ALA A 70 5.22 1.64 3.00
CA ALA A 70 4.26 0.55 2.97
C ALA A 70 4.31 -0.23 1.66
N ASP A 71 3.97 -1.52 1.70
CA ASP A 71 3.93 -2.39 0.52
C ASP A 71 2.83 -1.95 -0.48
N ILE A 72 1.60 -1.79 0.00
CA ILE A 72 0.43 -1.41 -0.80
C ILE A 72 -0.45 -0.44 0.00
N VAL A 73 -0.86 0.66 -0.61
CA VAL A 73 -1.85 1.59 -0.06
C VAL A 73 -3.08 1.60 -0.95
N VAL A 74 -4.26 1.37 -0.36
CA VAL A 74 -5.57 1.47 -1.03
C VAL A 74 -6.17 2.83 -0.71
N LEU A 75 -6.21 3.70 -1.72
CA LEU A 75 -6.61 5.10 -1.57
C LEU A 75 -8.11 5.25 -1.23
N ASP A 76 -8.92 4.32 -1.74
CA ASP A 76 -10.38 4.36 -1.58
C ASP A 76 -10.85 3.96 -0.19
N ASP A 77 -10.06 3.15 0.51
CA ASP A 77 -10.45 2.52 1.77
C ASP A 77 -9.61 3.01 2.96
N TYR A 78 -8.61 3.86 2.72
CA TYR A 78 -7.61 4.23 3.72
C TYR A 78 -6.98 3.02 4.39
N LYS A 79 -6.44 2.13 3.55
CA LYS A 79 -5.88 0.88 4.01
C LYS A 79 -4.45 0.72 3.55
N ILE A 80 -3.59 0.29 4.46
CA ILE A 80 -2.23 -0.18 4.18
C ILE A 80 -2.27 -1.70 4.24
N ILE A 81 -1.77 -2.37 3.20
CA ILE A 81 -1.64 -3.82 3.18
C ILE A 81 -0.15 -4.16 3.19
N GLU A 82 0.30 -4.86 4.24
CA GLU A 82 1.66 -5.41 4.36
C GLU A 82 1.64 -6.91 4.02
N VAL A 83 2.60 -7.36 3.22
CA VAL A 83 2.71 -8.74 2.78
C VAL A 83 3.72 -9.49 3.64
N LEU A 84 3.20 -10.30 4.56
CA LEU A 84 4.01 -11.12 5.45
C LEU A 84 4.44 -12.41 4.75
N TYR A 85 5.67 -12.43 4.23
CA TYR A 85 6.32 -13.64 3.69
C TYR A 85 7.43 -14.16 4.62
N SER A 86 8.36 -13.29 4.99
CA SER A 86 9.48 -13.61 5.90
C SER A 86 9.54 -12.74 7.15
N GLU A 87 8.91 -11.56 7.14
CA GLU A 87 8.81 -10.70 8.32
C GLU A 87 7.79 -11.27 9.31
N SER A 88 8.07 -11.09 10.60
CA SER A 88 7.14 -11.47 11.67
C SER A 88 6.03 -10.42 11.83
N GLU A 89 4.90 -10.83 12.42
CA GLU A 89 3.80 -9.90 12.71
C GLU A 89 4.25 -8.76 13.63
N GLU A 90 5.12 -9.04 14.62
CA GLU A 90 5.60 -8.02 15.56
C GLU A 90 6.40 -6.93 14.85
N ALA A 91 7.30 -7.31 13.92
CA ALA A 91 8.07 -6.35 13.15
C ALA A 91 7.17 -5.43 12.29
N CYS A 92 6.11 -6.01 11.72
CA CYS A 92 5.11 -5.25 10.98
C CYS A 92 4.30 -4.30 11.88
N LEU A 93 3.90 -4.76 13.07
CA LEU A 93 3.18 -3.93 14.04
C LEU A 93 4.04 -2.74 14.50
N GLU A 94 5.33 -2.95 14.76
CA GLU A 94 6.26 -1.86 15.11
C GLU A 94 6.41 -0.86 13.97
N LYS A 95 6.59 -1.31 12.73
CA LYS A 95 6.57 -0.44 11.53
C LYS A 95 5.28 0.37 11.45
N SER A 96 4.15 -0.26 11.74
CA SER A 96 2.82 0.36 11.57
C SER A 96 2.56 1.53 12.50
N LYS A 97 3.25 1.61 13.65
CA LYS A 97 3.18 2.77 14.57
C LYS A 97 3.68 4.06 13.93
N MET A 98 4.46 3.96 12.86
CA MET A 98 4.98 5.11 12.12
C MET A 98 4.06 5.51 10.97
N TYR A 99 2.98 4.78 10.68
CA TYR A 99 2.09 5.13 9.59
C TYR A 99 1.14 6.27 9.98
N PRO A 100 0.69 7.10 9.01
CA PRO A 100 -0.28 8.14 9.30
C PRO A 100 -1.60 7.55 9.83
N ASP A 101 -2.17 8.16 10.88
CA ASP A 101 -3.41 7.72 11.55
C ASP A 101 -4.62 7.61 10.62
N LEU A 102 -4.57 8.26 9.46
CA LEU A 102 -5.58 8.15 8.41
C LEU A 102 -5.79 6.70 7.96
N PHE A 103 -4.73 5.89 7.96
CA PHE A 103 -4.74 4.54 7.40
C PHE A 103 -4.92 3.46 8.46
N THR A 104 -5.62 2.40 8.07
CA THR A 104 -5.73 1.16 8.84
C THR A 104 -4.80 0.09 8.26
N LEU A 105 -4.15 -0.70 9.12
CA LEU A 105 -3.27 -1.78 8.70
C LEU A 105 -4.05 -3.08 8.45
N GLU A 106 -3.78 -3.73 7.33
CA GLU A 106 -4.18 -5.11 7.03
C GLU A 106 -2.94 -5.94 6.71
N MET A 107 -2.64 -6.93 7.55
CA MET A 107 -1.54 -7.86 7.29
C MET A 107 -2.03 -9.06 6.48
N ARG A 108 -1.35 -9.39 5.37
CA ARG A 108 -1.65 -10.57 4.56
C ARG A 108 -0.51 -11.57 4.61
N LYS A 109 -0.76 -12.70 5.27
CA LYS A 109 0.19 -13.84 5.31
C LYS A 109 0.20 -14.57 3.98
N VAL A 110 1.39 -14.78 3.45
CA VAL A 110 1.64 -15.63 2.29
C VAL A 110 2.18 -16.94 2.83
N LYS A 111 1.47 -18.05 2.58
CA LYS A 111 1.99 -19.37 2.91
C LYS A 111 3.22 -19.63 2.02
N LYS A 112 4.34 -19.99 2.65
CA LYS A 112 5.51 -20.55 1.97
C LYS A 112 5.16 -21.88 1.31
#